data_AF-A0A0D2J7B1-F1
#
_entry.id   AF-A0A0D2J7B1-F1
#
_cell.length_a   1.000
_cell.length_b   1.000
_cell.length_c   1.000
_cell.angle_alpha   90.00
_cell.angle_beta   90.00
_cell.angle_gamma   90.00
#
_symmetry.space_group_name_H-M   'P 1'
#
loop_
_entity.id
_entity.type
_entity.pdbx_description
1 polymer ?
#
loop_
_entity_poly.entity_id
_entity_poly.type
_entity_poly.pdbx_seq_one_letter_code
_entity_poly.pdbx_strand_id
1 'polypeptide(L)'
;MPYYDPEKPYVNFWFASTNGSTIDRFKQALSKKNQDLLGAQSGLCLISTHFAKGFTEKGKINPQFKTLMTRLAKKKAGLFLCIKSWIF
;
A
#
# COMPACT_ATOMS: atom_id res chain seq x y z
N MET A 1 10.14 -0.66 -10.22
CA MET A 1 11.52 -0.57 -9.68
C MET A 1 11.96 0.89 -9.76
N PRO A 2 12.91 1.40 -8.95
CA PRO A 2 13.17 2.83 -8.95
C PRO A 2 13.64 3.32 -10.32
N TYR A 3 13.31 4.56 -10.63
CA TYR A 3 13.65 5.18 -11.90
C TYR A 3 14.28 6.57 -11.68
N TYR A 4 14.99 7.05 -12.68
CA TYR A 4 15.55 8.39 -12.73
C TYR A 4 14.66 9.31 -13.56
N ASP A 5 14.47 10.55 -13.10
CA ASP A 5 13.72 11.59 -13.80
C ASP A 5 14.70 12.70 -14.20
N PRO A 6 15.03 12.85 -15.51
CA PRO A 6 15.96 13.88 -15.97
C PRO A 6 15.53 15.31 -15.63
N GLU A 7 14.23 15.56 -15.44
CA GLU A 7 13.71 16.88 -15.05
C GLU A 7 13.94 17.17 -13.55
N LYS A 8 14.30 16.14 -12.76
CA LYS A 8 14.53 16.24 -11.31
C LYS A 8 15.89 15.65 -10.94
N PRO A 9 17.00 16.29 -11.37
CA PRO A 9 18.33 15.69 -11.34
C PRO A 9 18.90 15.44 -9.94
N TYR A 10 18.40 16.13 -8.92
CA TYR A 10 18.85 16.00 -7.53
C TYR A 10 18.17 14.87 -6.75
N VAL A 11 17.22 14.15 -7.36
CA VAL A 11 16.57 13.00 -6.71
C VAL A 11 17.17 11.71 -7.26
N ASN A 12 17.91 11.03 -6.41
CA ASN A 12 18.68 9.83 -6.79
C ASN A 12 17.79 8.67 -7.22
N PHE A 13 16.61 8.49 -6.59
CA PHE A 13 15.72 7.37 -6.88
C PHE A 13 14.24 7.77 -6.73
N TRP A 14 13.48 7.63 -7.81
CA TRP A 14 12.03 7.75 -7.78
C TRP A 14 11.37 6.39 -7.66
N PHE A 15 10.31 6.31 -6.87
CA PHE A 15 9.51 5.10 -6.74
C PHE A 15 8.06 5.38 -7.13
N ALA A 16 7.53 4.59 -8.06
CA ALA A 16 6.10 4.61 -8.34
C ALA A 16 5.35 4.08 -7.10
N SER A 17 4.38 4.85 -6.61
CA SER A 17 3.52 4.44 -5.51
C SER A 17 2.06 4.42 -5.94
N THR A 18 1.30 3.48 -5.38
CA THR A 18 -0.14 3.40 -5.56
C THR A 18 -0.81 4.38 -4.62
N ASN A 19 -1.70 5.22 -5.16
CA ASN A 19 -2.50 6.16 -4.38
C ASN A 19 -3.63 5.41 -3.64
N GLY A 20 -3.39 5.10 -2.37
CA GLY A 20 -4.36 4.50 -1.44
C GLY A 20 -5.08 5.52 -0.55
N SER A 21 -5.20 6.78 -0.97
CA SER A 21 -5.67 7.90 -0.13
C SER A 21 -7.07 7.76 0.48
N THR A 22 -7.90 6.82 0.04
CA THR A 22 -9.21 6.53 0.65
C THR A 22 -9.33 5.05 0.93
N ILE A 23 -10.21 4.68 1.87
CA ILE A 23 -10.47 3.28 2.19
C ILE A 23 -10.87 2.45 0.96
N ASP A 24 -11.65 3.01 0.03
CA ASP A 24 -12.08 2.29 -1.17
C ASP A 24 -10.95 2.08 -2.17
N ARG A 25 -10.16 3.12 -2.46
CA ARG A 25 -8.96 2.98 -3.30
C ARG A 25 -7.96 2.01 -2.70
N PHE A 26 -7.79 2.05 -1.38
CA PHE A 26 -6.92 1.14 -0.67
C PHE A 26 -7.40 -0.31 -0.80
N LYS A 27 -8.69 -0.59 -0.54
CA LYS A 27 -9.27 -1.93 -0.69
C LYS A 27 -9.17 -2.44 -2.13
N GLN A 28 -9.35 -1.57 -3.12
CA GLN A 28 -9.21 -1.92 -4.53
C GLN A 28 -7.75 -2.31 -4.85
N ALA A 29 -6.79 -1.47 -4.45
CA ALA A 29 -5.36 -1.74 -4.64
C ALA A 29 -4.92 -3.04 -3.96
N LEU A 30 -5.36 -3.27 -2.72
CA LEU A 30 -5.05 -4.45 -1.91
C LEU A 30 -6.07 -5.59 -2.01
N SER A 31 -6.85 -5.62 -3.09
CA SER A 31 -7.83 -6.68 -3.31
C SER A 31 -7.16 -8.06 -3.30
N LYS A 32 -7.93 -9.11 -2.98
CA LYS A 32 -7.41 -10.49 -2.93
C LYS A 32 -6.70 -10.87 -4.23
N LYS A 33 -7.31 -10.54 -5.38
CA LYS A 33 -6.74 -10.73 -6.71
C LYS A 33 -5.37 -10.06 -6.85
N ASN A 34 -5.26 -8.79 -6.47
CA ASN A 34 -3.99 -8.06 -6.57
C ASN A 34 -2.93 -8.61 -5.61
N GLN A 35 -3.30 -9.05 -4.41
CA GLN A 35 -2.38 -9.71 -3.48
C GLN A 35 -1.84 -11.04 -4.03
N ASP A 36 -2.65 -11.77 -4.81
CA ASP A 36 -2.26 -13.05 -5.40
C ASP A 36 -1.39 -12.83 -6.64
N LEU A 37 -1.74 -11.86 -7.49
CA LEU A 37 -0.91 -11.43 -8.62
C LEU A 37 0.45 -10.91 -8.18
N LEU A 38 0.50 -10.06 -7.14
CA LEU A 38 1.75 -9.53 -6.61
C LEU A 38 2.68 -10.66 -6.12
N GLY A 39 2.10 -11.66 -5.45
CA GLY A 39 2.85 -12.83 -4.99
C GLY A 39 3.35 -13.71 -6.14
N ALA A 40 2.51 -13.95 -7.16
CA ALA A 40 2.89 -14.73 -8.33
C ALA A 40 3.98 -14.06 -9.18
N GLN A 41 4.00 -12.73 -9.22
CA GLN A 41 4.98 -11.94 -9.96
C GLN A 41 6.25 -11.63 -9.17
N SER A 42 6.36 -12.06 -7.91
CA SER A 42 7.40 -11.62 -6.98
C SER A 42 7.55 -10.08 -6.97
N GLY A 43 6.43 -9.38 -7.10
CA GLY A 43 6.40 -7.94 -7.35
C GLY A 43 6.52 -7.11 -6.06
N LEU A 44 6.88 -5.83 -6.23
CA LEU A 44 6.90 -4.83 -5.17
C LEU A 44 5.72 -3.87 -5.33
N CYS A 45 5.02 -3.61 -4.22
CA CYS A 45 3.96 -2.60 -4.18
C CYS A 45 4.21 -1.63 -3.03
N LEU A 46 4.32 -0.34 -3.36
CA LEU A 46 4.32 0.75 -2.39
C LEU A 46 2.95 1.41 -2.42
N ILE A 47 2.26 1.45 -1.28
CA ILE A 47 0.94 2.07 -1.17
C ILE A 47 1.05 3.20 -0.16
N SER A 48 0.85 4.43 -0.62
CA SER A 48 0.73 5.59 0.27
C SER A 48 -0.74 5.78 0.66
N THR A 49 -1.00 5.96 1.95
CA THR A 49 -2.35 6.20 2.46
C THR A 49 -2.34 7.19 3.62
N HIS A 50 -3.46 7.90 3.77
CA HIS A 50 -3.75 8.71 4.94
C HIS A 50 -4.86 8.02 5.74
N PHE A 51 -4.54 7.57 6.95
CA PHE A 51 -5.43 6.74 7.76
C PHE A 51 -6.72 7.47 8.20
N ALA A 52 -6.75 8.80 8.17
CA ALA A 52 -7.91 9.62 8.54
C ALA A 52 -9.12 9.50 7.60
N LYS A 53 -9.00 8.80 6.45
CA LYS A 53 -10.03 8.78 5.39
C LYS A 53 -10.85 7.48 5.35
N GLY A 54 -11.64 7.24 6.41
CA GLY A 54 -12.63 6.16 6.47
C GLY A 54 -12.09 4.77 6.86
N PHE A 55 -10.85 4.69 7.35
CA PHE A 55 -10.28 3.44 7.89
C PHE A 55 -10.89 3.07 9.25
N THR A 56 -11.35 4.08 9.99
CA THR A 56 -12.10 3.94 11.23
C THR A 56 -13.38 4.76 11.17
N GLU A 57 -14.45 4.23 11.76
CA GLU A 57 -15.71 4.93 11.96
C GLU A 57 -16.19 4.64 13.38
N LYS A 58 -16.43 5.70 14.17
CA LYS A 58 -16.86 5.59 15.59
C LYS A 58 -15.97 4.64 16.41
N GLY A 59 -14.65 4.71 16.21
CA GLY A 59 -13.66 3.87 16.89
C GLY A 59 -13.58 2.42 16.37
N LYS A 60 -14.39 2.03 15.38
CA LYS A 60 -14.36 0.69 14.78
C LYS A 60 -13.59 0.72 13.46
N ILE A 61 -12.68 -0.24 13.29
CA ILE A 61 -11.94 -0.41 12.02
C ILE A 61 -12.89 -0.95 10.95
N ASN A 62 -12.73 -0.48 9.71
CA ASN A 62 -13.47 -1.01 8.57
C ASN A 62 -13.29 -2.54 8.45
N PRO A 63 -14.38 -3.35 8.46
CA PRO A 63 -14.28 -4.81 8.46
C PRO A 63 -13.55 -5.38 7.24
N GLN A 64 -13.80 -4.81 6.05
CA GLN A 64 -13.16 -5.28 4.81
C GLN A 64 -11.66 -5.00 4.83
N PHE A 65 -11.25 -3.83 5.31
CA PHE A 65 -9.84 -3.51 5.52
C PHE A 65 -9.19 -4.50 6.49
N LYS A 66 -9.82 -4.77 7.63
CA LYS A 66 -9.34 -5.77 8.60
C LYS A 66 -9.14 -7.13 7.92
N THR A 67 -10.11 -7.61 7.15
CA THR A 67 -10.01 -8.88 6.42
C THR A 67 -8.85 -8.90 5.43
N LEU A 68 -8.66 -7.85 4.64
CA LEU A 68 -7.57 -7.77 3.66
C LEU A 68 -6.19 -7.74 4.34
N MET A 69 -6.05 -7.00 5.43
CA MET A 69 -4.80 -6.92 6.20
C MET A 69 -4.49 -8.23 6.91
N THR A 70 -5.49 -8.88 7.52
CA THR A 70 -5.31 -10.21 8.14
C THR A 70 -4.94 -11.27 7.11
N ARG A 71 -5.52 -11.24 5.90
CA ARG A 71 -5.10 -12.14 4.81
C ARG A 71 -3.66 -11.88 4.42
N LEU A 72 -3.28 -10.61 4.24
CA LEU A 72 -1.93 -10.22 3.85
C LEU A 72 -0.90 -10.71 4.87
N ALA A 73 -1.15 -10.50 6.17
CA ALA A 73 -0.28 -10.91 7.26
C ALA A 73 -0.08 -12.43 7.38
N LYS A 74 -1.02 -13.24 6.85
CA LYS A 74 -0.92 -14.70 6.83
C LYS A 74 -0.11 -15.23 5.64
N LYS A 75 0.25 -14.39 4.66
CA LYS A 75 1.06 -14.83 3.53
C LYS A 75 2.48 -15.13 4.02
N LYS A 76 2.93 -16.36 3.77
CA LYS A 76 4.27 -16.84 4.14
C LYS A 76 5.38 -16.31 3.22
N ALA A 77 5.02 -15.87 2.01
CA ALA A 77 5.93 -15.35 1.01
C ALA A 77 5.70 -13.83 0.85
N GLY A 78 6.77 -13.05 1.04
CA GLY A 78 6.78 -11.60 0.92
C GLY A 78 7.14 -10.88 2.21
N LEU A 79 7.72 -9.68 2.08
CA LEU A 79 8.02 -8.77 3.18
C LEU A 79 7.00 -7.63 3.19
N PHE A 80 6.37 -7.39 4.33
CA PHE A 80 5.40 -6.31 4.50
C PHE A 80 5.91 -5.31 5.54
N LEU A 81 6.22 -4.10 5.09
CA LEU A 81 6.72 -3.03 5.96
C LEU A 81 5.73 -1.88 5.97
N CYS A 82 5.31 -1.48 7.18
CA CYS A 82 4.59 -0.23 7.37
C CYS A 82 5.63 0.87 7.58
N ILE A 83 5.73 1.78 6.61
CA ILE A 83 6.63 2.93 6.72
C ILE A 83 5.80 4.10 7.25
N LYS A 84 6.13 4.57 8.46
CA LYS A 84 5.61 5.84 8.97
C LYS A 84 6.42 6.96 8.32
N SER A 85 5.81 7.65 7.35
CA SER A 85 6.40 8.88 6.82
C SER A 85 5.92 10.05 7.67
N TRP A 86 6.84 10.66 8.41
CA TRP A 86 6.62 11.95 9.06
C TRP A 86 6.94 13.03 8.02
N ILE A 87 5.91 13.49 7.31
CA ILE A 87 5.98 14.74 6.56
C ILE A 87 5.21 15.73 7.43
N PHE A 88 5.96 16.55 8.17
CA PHE A 88 5.49 17.83 8.70
C PHE A 88 5.66 18.88 7.62
#